data_AF-A0A7R9HG14-F1
#
_entry.id   AF-A0A7R9HG14-F1
#
_cell.length_a   1.000
_cell.length_b   1.000
_cell.length_c   1.000
_cell.angle_alpha   90.00
_cell.angle_beta   90.00
_cell.angle_gamma   90.00
#
_symmetry.space_group_name_H-M   'P 1'
#
loop_
_entity.id
_entity.type
_entity.pdbx_description
1 polymer ?
#
loop_
_entity_poly.entity_id
_entity_poly.type
_entity_poly.pdbx_seq_one_letter_code
_entity_poly.pdbx_strand_id
1 'polypeptide(L)'
;MPHAVMKLLENMPMPWEQIRDVKVLYHITGAITFVNEIPWVIEPVYIAQWGTMWIMMRREKRDRRHFKRMRFPPFDDEEPPLDYADNVLDVEPLEAIQIELDPDEDGAVAKWFYDHKPL
;
A
#
# COMPACT_ATOMS: atom_id res chain seq x y z
N MET A 1 -10.06 2.62 20.95
CA MET A 1 -9.35 3.54 20.04
C MET A 1 -7.88 3.15 19.82
N PRO A 2 -6.96 3.07 20.81
CA PRO A 2 -5.54 2.79 20.52
C PRO A 2 -5.31 1.47 19.78
N HIS A 3 -6.04 0.42 20.15
CA HIS A 3 -5.94 -0.89 19.49
C HIS A 3 -6.44 -0.85 18.03
N ALA A 4 -7.50 -0.10 17.72
CA ALA A 4 -7.99 0.06 16.36
C ALA A 4 -6.96 0.78 15.48
N VAL A 5 -6.33 1.84 16.00
CA VAL A 5 -5.26 2.56 15.32
C VAL A 5 -4.05 1.66 15.07
N MET A 6 -3.64 0.86 16.07
CA MET A 6 -2.55 -0.08 15.92
C MET A 6 -2.81 -1.08 14.78
N LYS A 7 -4.00 -1.72 14.78
CA LYS A 7 -4.37 -2.68 13.72
C LYS A 7 -4.48 -2.04 12.33
N LEU A 8 -4.92 -0.78 12.26
CA LEU A 8 -4.98 -0.01 11.02
C LEU A 8 -3.57 0.26 10.46
N LEU A 9 -2.65 0.75 11.30
CA LEU A 9 -1.27 1.06 10.88
C LEU A 9 -0.44 -0.19 10.58
N GLU A 10 -0.68 -1.28 11.32
CA GLU A 10 -0.02 -2.57 11.07
C GLU A 10 -0.32 -3.11 9.66
N ASN A 11 -1.52 -2.85 9.13
CA ASN A 11 -1.97 -3.35 7.84
C ASN A 11 -1.83 -2.32 6.70
N MET A 12 -0.97 -1.30 6.83
CA MET A 12 -0.72 -0.32 5.76
C MET A 12 -0.31 -0.99 4.44
N PRO A 13 -0.90 -0.58 3.29
CA PRO A 13 -0.55 -1.13 1.98
C PRO A 13 0.92 -0.90 1.65
N MET A 14 1.54 -1.89 1.02
CA MET A 14 2.94 -1.81 0.62
C MET A 14 3.07 -1.04 -0.71
N PRO A 15 4.22 -0.42 -1.02
CA PRO A 15 4.35 0.46 -2.19
C PRO A 15 4.15 -0.19 -3.57
N TRP A 16 4.21 -1.52 -3.63
CA TRP A 16 3.95 -2.32 -4.83
C TRP A 16 2.47 -2.75 -4.99
N GLU A 17 1.62 -2.44 -4.02
CA GLU A 17 0.18 -2.69 -4.03
C GLU A 17 -0.57 -1.39 -4.35
N GLN A 18 -1.61 -1.49 -5.18
CA GLN A 18 -2.52 -0.36 -5.44
C GLN A 18 -3.64 -0.28 -4.42
N ILE A 19 -4.28 -1.42 -4.15
CA ILE A 19 -5.42 -1.57 -3.25
C ILE A 19 -5.14 -2.76 -2.34
N ARG A 20 -5.50 -2.60 -1.07
CA ARG A 20 -5.46 -3.67 -0.08
C ARG A 20 -6.80 -3.79 0.61
N ASP A 21 -7.52 -4.86 0.30
CA ASP A 21 -8.75 -5.21 1.01
C ASP A 21 -8.43 -5.96 2.30
N VAL A 22 -9.03 -5.51 3.40
CA VAL A 22 -8.84 -6.10 4.73
C VAL A 22 -10.17 -6.43 5.38
N LYS A 23 -10.21 -7.53 6.11
CA LYS A 23 -11.36 -7.86 6.97
C LYS A 23 -11.48 -6.84 8.08
N VAL A 24 -12.69 -6.31 8.25
CA VAL A 24 -13.02 -5.37 9.31
C VAL A 24 -14.03 -5.98 10.28
N LEU A 25 -13.87 -5.64 11.55
CA LEU A 25 -14.84 -5.91 12.61
C LEU A 25 -15.36 -4.57 13.11
N TYR A 26 -16.63 -4.27 12.86
CA TYR A 26 -17.25 -3.00 13.22
C TYR A 26 -18.36 -3.17 14.27
N HIS A 27 -18.55 -2.15 15.09
CA HIS A 27 -19.68 -2.09 16.01
C HIS A 27 -20.97 -1.77 15.24
N ILE A 28 -22.10 -2.42 15.57
CA ILE A 28 -23.37 -2.28 14.82
C ILE A 28 -23.89 -0.83 14.73
N THR A 29 -23.55 0.01 15.72
CA THR A 29 -23.93 1.44 15.71
C THR A 29 -22.90 2.35 15.03
N GLY A 30 -21.81 1.81 14.48
CA GLY A 30 -20.74 2.60 13.85
C GLY A 30 -19.76 3.28 14.82
N ALA A 31 -19.79 2.94 16.11
CA ALA A 31 -18.96 3.61 17.12
C ALA A 31 -17.45 3.38 16.96
N ILE A 32 -17.05 2.21 16.44
CA ILE A 32 -15.66 1.83 16.22
C ILE A 32 -15.55 0.72 15.17
N THR A 33 -14.44 0.72 14.42
CA THR A 33 -14.08 -0.32 13.45
C THR A 33 -12.64 -0.77 13.71
N PHE A 34 -12.42 -2.08 13.72
CA PHE A 34 -11.11 -2.70 13.84
C PHE A 34 -10.74 -3.41 12.54
N VAL A 35 -9.47 -3.35 12.15
CA VAL A 35 -8.92 -4.26 11.14
C VAL A 35 -8.66 -5.61 11.82
N ASN A 36 -9.30 -6.67 11.32
CA ASN A 36 -9.26 -8.01 11.89
C ASN A 36 -8.33 -8.95 11.11
N GLU A 37 -7.11 -8.48 10.84
CA GLU A 37 -6.07 -9.24 10.14
C GLU A 37 -4.70 -9.03 10.77
N ILE A 38 -3.84 -10.05 10.68
CA ILE A 38 -2.41 -9.96 10.98
C ILE A 38 -1.67 -10.10 9.64
N PRO A 39 -0.78 -9.17 9.27
CA PRO A 39 -0.08 -9.20 7.99
C PRO A 39 1.07 -10.21 8.02
N TRP A 40 0.74 -11.48 7.80
CA TRP A 40 1.75 -12.52 7.61
C TRP A 40 2.40 -12.38 6.24
N VAL A 41 3.73 -12.37 6.22
CA VAL A 41 4.53 -12.27 5.00
C VAL A 41 5.59 -13.36 4.98
N ILE A 42 5.92 -13.84 3.78
CA ILE A 42 7.01 -14.79 3.57
C ILE A 42 8.32 -13.99 3.52
N GLU A 43 9.18 -14.19 4.53
CA GLU A 43 10.40 -13.40 4.72
C GLU A 43 11.27 -13.24 3.45
N PRO A 44 11.67 -14.31 2.72
CA PRO A 44 12.51 -14.15 1.54
C PRO A 44 11.83 -13.36 0.42
N VAL A 45 10.52 -13.52 0.24
CA VAL A 45 9.74 -12.77 -0.75
C VAL A 45 9.65 -11.30 -0.36
N TYR A 46 9.36 -11.04 0.91
CA TYR A 46 9.25 -9.67 1.44
C TYR A 46 10.57 -8.90 1.32
N ILE A 47 11.70 -9.54 1.62
CA ILE A 47 13.03 -8.95 1.42
C ILE A 47 13.29 -8.67 -0.05
N ALA A 48 12.95 -9.61 -0.95
CA ALA A 48 13.11 -9.42 -2.38
C ALA A 48 12.25 -8.26 -2.91
N GLN A 49 10.97 -8.16 -2.50
CA GLN A 49 10.07 -7.06 -2.85
C GLN A 49 10.67 -5.70 -2.44
N TRP A 50 11.14 -5.56 -1.20
CA TRP A 50 11.83 -4.34 -0.75
C TRP A 50 13.15 -4.08 -1.49
N GLY A 51 13.86 -5.13 -1.91
CA GLY A 51 15.02 -5.03 -2.78
C GLY A 51 14.67 -4.40 -4.14
N THR A 52 13.55 -4.79 -4.74
CA THR A 52 13.07 -4.16 -5.98
C THR A 52 12.67 -2.69 -5.75
N MET A 53 12.04 -2.39 -4.60
CA MET A 53 11.68 -1.01 -4.24
C MET A 53 12.91 -0.12 -4.11
N TRP A 54 13.97 -0.63 -3.46
CA TRP A 54 15.23 0.07 -3.31
C TRP A 54 15.84 0.45 -4.67
N ILE A 55 15.84 -0.48 -5.62
CA ILE A 55 16.36 -0.24 -6.98
C ILE A 55 15.51 0.81 -7.70
N MET A 56 14.19 0.65 -7.70
CA MET A 56 13.25 1.54 -8.39
C MET A 56 13.30 2.97 -7.83
N MET A 57 13.25 3.12 -6.51
CA MET A 57 13.32 4.44 -5.87
C MET A 57 14.66 5.14 -6.11
N ARG A 58 15.77 4.40 -6.17
CA ARG A 58 17.09 4.97 -6.50
C ARG A 58 17.18 5.42 -7.95
N ARG A 59 16.62 4.64 -8.90
CA ARG A 59 16.53 5.02 -10.31
C ARG A 59 15.68 6.28 -10.47
N GLU A 60 14.49 6.31 -9.87
CA GLU A 60 13.59 7.47 -9.94
C GLU A 60 14.23 8.73 -9.34
N LYS A 61 14.91 8.61 -8.19
CA LYS A 61 15.62 9.73 -7.57
C LYS A 61 16.79 10.25 -8.41
N ARG A 62 17.47 9.36 -9.15
CA ARG A 62 18.57 9.72 -10.06
C ARG A 62 18.05 10.45 -11.30
N ASP A 63 16.96 9.96 -11.88
CA ASP A 63 16.50 10.38 -13.20
C ASP A 63 15.53 11.58 -13.14
N ARG A 64 14.79 11.76 -12.04
CA ARG A 64 13.86 12.88 -11.88
C ARG A 64 14.58 14.18 -11.55
N ARG A 65 14.45 15.19 -12.43
CA ARG A 65 15.05 16.53 -12.26
C ARG A 65 14.52 17.30 -11.05
N HIS A 66 13.21 17.26 -10.82
CA HIS A 66 12.56 17.95 -9.71
C HIS A 66 11.63 16.98 -8.97
N PHE A 67 12.04 16.57 -7.77
CA PHE A 67 11.20 15.77 -6.88
C PHE A 67 10.49 16.69 -5.88
N LYS A 68 9.20 16.95 -6.12
CA LYS A 68 8.36 17.73 -5.20
C LYS A 68 7.91 16.84 -4.05
N ARG A 69 8.25 17.21 -2.82
CA ARG A 69 7.77 16.53 -1.61
C ARG A 69 6.32 16.91 -1.33
N MET A 70 5.57 15.99 -0.71
CA MET A 70 4.24 16.28 -0.18
C MET A 70 4.32 17.36 0.90
N ARG A 71 3.23 18.12 1.06
CA ARG A 71 3.06 19.06 2.17
C ARG A 71 2.42 18.32 3.34
N PHE A 72 2.83 18.70 4.55
CA PHE A 72 2.27 18.17 5.79
C PHE A 72 1.79 19.34 6.66
N PRO A 73 0.55 19.31 7.18
CA PRO A 73 -0.49 18.31 6.92
C PRO A 73 -1.00 18.36 5.45
N PRO A 74 -1.55 17.25 4.92
CA PRO A 74 -2.06 17.22 3.55
C PRO A 74 -3.41 17.93 3.37
N PHE A 75 -4.21 18.04 4.43
CA PHE A 75 -5.52 18.71 4.46
C PHE A 75 -5.50 19.87 5.47
N ASP A 76 -6.39 20.84 5.28
CA ASP A 76 -6.58 21.95 6.22
C ASP A 76 -7.40 21.50 7.43
N ASP A 77 -7.21 22.15 8.59
CA ASP A 77 -7.87 21.75 9.86
C ASP A 77 -9.39 22.01 9.83
N GLU A 78 -9.85 22.94 8.99
CA GLU A 78 -11.27 23.29 8.82
C GLU A 78 -11.99 22.42 7.76
N GLU A 79 -11.25 21.61 6.99
CA GLU A 79 -11.84 20.71 5.99
C GLU A 79 -12.40 19.44 6.64
N PRO A 80 -13.66 19.07 6.40
CA PRO A 80 -14.21 17.81 6.92
C PRO A 80 -13.55 16.60 6.23
N PRO A 81 -13.50 15.43 6.89
CA PRO A 81 -13.03 14.20 6.27
C PRO A 81 -13.83 13.88 5.00
N LEU A 82 -13.11 13.55 3.92
CA LEU A 82 -13.72 13.18 2.64
C LEU A 82 -14.41 11.81 2.73
N ASP A 83 -15.60 11.72 2.17
CA ASP A 83 -16.33 10.45 2.05
C ASP A 83 -15.70 9.56 0.97
N TYR A 84 -15.49 8.28 1.30
CA TYR A 84 -14.84 7.32 0.41
C TYR A 84 -15.70 6.95 -0.80
N ALA A 85 -17.02 6.77 -0.61
CA ALA A 85 -17.91 6.36 -1.69
C ALA A 85 -18.06 7.47 -2.74
N ASP A 86 -18.12 8.72 -2.29
CA ASP A 86 -18.32 9.86 -3.19
C ASP A 86 -17.03 10.31 -3.90
N ASN A 87 -15.86 10.19 -3.25
CA ASN A 87 -14.62 10.84 -3.74
C ASN A 87 -13.53 9.87 -4.19
N VAL A 88 -13.57 8.60 -3.76
CA VAL A 88 -12.42 7.68 -3.93
C VAL A 88 -12.81 6.39 -4.65
N LEU A 89 -13.99 5.83 -4.38
CA LEU A 89 -14.39 4.50 -4.86
C LEU A 89 -14.32 4.35 -6.39
N ASP A 90 -14.75 5.36 -7.13
CA ASP A 90 -14.81 5.34 -8.60
C ASP A 90 -13.51 5.85 -9.27
N VAL A 91 -12.50 6.22 -8.49
CA VAL A 91 -11.22 6.74 -9.01
C VAL A 91 -10.25 5.59 -9.19
N GLU A 92 -9.79 5.38 -10.43
CA GLU A 92 -8.75 4.38 -10.70
C GLU A 92 -7.45 4.74 -9.94
N PRO A 93 -6.89 3.79 -9.18
CA PRO A 93 -5.67 4.03 -8.42
C PRO A 93 -4.50 4.25 -9.38
N LEU A 94 -3.55 5.07 -8.95
CA LEU A 94 -2.29 5.25 -9.67
C LEU A 94 -1.50 3.93 -9.70
N GLU A 95 -0.61 3.82 -10.67
CA GLU A 95 0.27 2.67 -10.82
C GLU A 95 1.16 2.53 -9.58
N ALA A 96 1.23 1.31 -9.06
CA ALA A 96 2.12 0.98 -7.96
C ALA A 96 3.58 0.93 -8.41
N ILE A 97 4.52 0.97 -7.47
CA ILE A 97 5.93 0.81 -7.82
C ILE A 97 6.16 -0.68 -8.07
N GLN A 98 6.41 -1.07 -9.31
CA GLN A 98 6.79 -2.43 -9.69
C GLN A 98 7.95 -2.36 -10.68
N ILE A 99 8.92 -3.27 -10.55
CA ILE A 99 9.96 -3.43 -11.57
C ILE A 99 9.42 -4.33 -12.68
N GLU A 100 9.78 -4.03 -13.91
CA GLU A 100 9.56 -4.95 -15.02
C GLU A 100 10.47 -6.17 -14.81
N LEU A 101 9.85 -7.35 -14.66
CA LEU A 101 10.53 -8.62 -14.45
C LEU A 101 10.82 -9.28 -15.79
N ASP A 102 11.99 -9.90 -15.92
CA ASP A 102 12.37 -10.58 -17.16
C ASP A 102 11.62 -11.92 -17.27
N PRO A 103 10.84 -12.17 -18.34
CA PRO A 103 10.10 -13.43 -18.49
C PRO A 103 10.98 -14.68 -18.53
N ASP A 104 12.23 -14.56 -19.02
CA ASP A 104 13.15 -15.69 -19.17
C ASP A 104 13.95 -15.95 -17.89
N GLU A 105 14.43 -14.90 -17.21
CA GLU A 105 15.21 -15.03 -15.97
C GLU A 105 14.34 -15.13 -14.70
N ASP A 106 13.29 -14.30 -14.60
CA ASP A 106 12.42 -14.17 -13.43
C ASP A 106 11.08 -14.90 -13.58
N GLY A 107 10.92 -15.69 -14.64
CA GLY A 107 9.65 -16.36 -14.98
C GLY A 107 9.05 -17.23 -13.87
N ALA A 108 9.88 -17.71 -12.93
CA ALA A 108 9.45 -18.48 -11.76
C ALA A 108 8.63 -17.65 -10.74
N VAL A 109 8.89 -16.34 -10.63
CA VAL A 109 8.25 -15.44 -9.66
C VAL A 109 7.31 -14.43 -10.32
N ALA A 110 7.51 -14.14 -11.61
CA ALA A 110 6.88 -13.02 -12.32
C ALA A 110 5.34 -12.93 -12.20
N LYS A 111 4.64 -14.06 -12.04
CA LYS A 111 3.17 -14.09 -11.97
C LYS A 111 2.57 -13.69 -10.63
N TRP A 112 3.32 -13.85 -9.53
CA TRP A 112 2.80 -13.74 -8.17
C TRP A 112 3.63 -12.81 -7.28
N PHE A 113 4.78 -12.34 -7.77
CA PHE A 113 5.77 -11.63 -6.96
C PHE A 113 5.24 -10.34 -6.31
N TYR A 114 4.29 -9.64 -6.96
CA TYR A 114 3.70 -8.40 -6.46
C TYR A 114 2.28 -8.55 -5.89
N ASP A 115 1.81 -9.79 -5.72
CA ASP A 115 0.52 -10.04 -5.07
C ASP A 115 0.58 -9.68 -3.58
N HIS A 116 -0.57 -9.30 -3.02
CA HIS A 116 -0.70 -8.94 -1.60
C HIS A 116 -0.32 -10.09 -0.65
N LYS A 117 -0.72 -11.32 -1.00
CA LYS A 117 -0.40 -12.56 -0.29
C LYS A 117 0.16 -13.56 -1.30
N PRO A 118 1.47 -13.49 -1.60
CA PRO A 118 2.12 -14.43 -2.51
C PRO A 118 2.14 -15.83 -1.88
N LEU A 119 1.99 -16.87 -2.73
CA LEU A 119 1.91 -18.32 -2.46
C LEU A 119 2.02 -18.79 -0.99
#